data_AF-A0A836WZJ0-F1
#
_entry.id   AF-A0A836WZJ0-F1
#
_cell.length_a   1.000
_cell.length_b   1.000
_cell.length_c   1.000
_cell.angle_alpha   90.00
_cell.angle_beta   90.00
_cell.angle_gamma   90.00
#
_symmetry.space_group_name_H-M   'P 1'
#
loop_
_entity.id
_entity.type
_entity.pdbx_description
1 polymer ?
#
loop_
_entity_poly.entity_id
_entity_poly.type
_entity_poly.pdbx_seq_one_letter_code
_entity_poly.pdbx_strand_id
1 'polypeptide(L)' 'MIKVFNLYKSYGGLSPILQNVSFEIKDGEFVFLTGQSGAGKTTLFKI' A
#
# COMPACT_ATOMS: atom_id res chain seq x y z
N MET A 1 -15.74 3.74 2.23
CA MET A 1 -14.67 3.93 3.23
C MET A 1 -13.66 2.79 3.09
N ILE A 2 -12.39 3.09 2.84
CA ILE A 2 -11.30 2.10 2.74
C ILE A 2 -10.41 2.24 3.97
N LYS A 3 -10.04 1.12 4.58
CA LYS A 3 -9.16 1.08 5.76
C LYS A 3 -8.12 -0.02 5.61
N VAL A 4 -6.85 0.35 5.77
CA VAL A 4 -5.71 -0.56 5.77
C VAL A 4 -4.93 -0.33 7.06
N PHE A 5 -4.63 -1.40 7.78
CA PHE A 5 -3.85 -1.34 9.02
C PHE A 5 -2.78 -2.41 9.02
N ASN A 6 -1.56 -2.01 9.36
CA ASN A 6 -0.39 -2.87 9.55
C ASN A 6 -0.17 -3.83 8.37
N LEU A 7 -0.28 -3.33 7.14
CA LEU A 7 -0.14 -4.15 5.95
C LEU A 7 1.33 -4.49 5.67
N TYR A 8 1.60 -5.78 5.52
CA TYR A 8 2.88 -6.32 5.07
C TYR A 8 2.67 -7.15 3.81
N LYS A 9 3.58 -7.02 2.84
CA LYS A 9 3.56 -7.82 1.62
C LYS A 9 4.97 -8.13 1.13
N SER A 10 5.22 -9.41 0.89
CA SER A 10 6.38 -9.93 0.17
C SER A 10 5.94 -10.83 -0.98
N TYR A 11 6.81 -10.99 -1.98
CA TYR A 11 6.70 -12.05 -2.98
C TYR A 11 7.88 -13.01 -2.81
N GLY A 12 7.61 -14.33 -2.85
CA GLY A 12 8.66 -15.35 -2.86
C GLY A 12 9.60 -15.37 -1.65
N GLY A 13 9.16 -14.87 -0.48
CA GLY A 13 10.00 -14.84 0.74
C GLY A 13 11.12 -13.80 0.73
N LEU A 14 11.15 -12.89 -0.25
CA LEU A 14 12.08 -11.75 -0.29
C LEU A 14 11.75 -10.70 0.79
N SER A 15 12.64 -9.72 0.92
CA SER A 15 12.42 -8.52 1.74
C SER A 15 11.02 -7.92 1.50
N PRO A 16 10.35 -7.42 2.54
CA PRO A 16 9.01 -6.85 2.42
C PRO A 16 8.99 -5.68 1.45
N ILE A 17 8.07 -5.73 0.48
CA ILE A 17 7.80 -4.66 -0.49
C ILE A 17 6.89 -3.61 0.15
N LEU A 18 5.94 -4.06 0.96
CA LEU A 18 5.16 -3.21 1.85
C LEU A 18 5.47 -3.63 3.28
N GLN A 19 5.77 -2.65 4.12
CA GLN A 19 6.12 -2.86 5.51
C GLN A 19 5.33 -1.89 6.37
N ASN A 20 4.46 -2.44 7.21
CA ASN A 20 3.64 -1.68 8.17
C ASN A 20 2.85 -0.51 7.56
N VAL A 21 2.22 -0.72 6.41
CA VAL A 21 1.44 0.33 5.75
C VAL A 21 0.06 0.45 6.40
N SER A 22 -0.30 1.65 6.85
CA SER A 22 -1.60 1.95 7.47
C SER A 22 -2.15 3.27 6.92
N PHE A 23 -3.39 3.26 6.44
CA PHE A 23 -4.11 4.46 5.99
C PHE A 23 -5.62 4.25 5.97
N GLU A 24 -6.35 5.36 5.96
CA GLU A 24 -7.80 5.41 5.84
C GLU A 24 -8.16 6.38 4.71
N ILE A 25 -9.13 6.00 3.87
CA ILE A 25 -9.73 6.85 2.84
C ILE A 25 -11.23 6.91 3.10
N LYS A 26 -11.73 8.11 3.36
CA LYS A 26 -13.15 8.38 3.62
C LYS A 26 -13.92 8.46 2.31
N ASP A 27 -15.25 8.38 2.42
CA ASP A 27 -16.12 8.50 1.25
C ASP A 27 -16.02 9.90 0.65
N GLY A 28 -15.86 9.95 -0.68
CA GLY A 28 -15.67 11.19 -1.42
C GLY A 28 -14.24 11.73 -1.46
N GLU A 29 -13.28 11.12 -0.75
CA GLU A 29 -11.88 11.52 -0.84
C GLU A 29 -11.23 11.05 -2.16
N PHE A 30 -10.46 11.96 -2.77
CA PHE A 30 -9.61 11.65 -3.91
C PHE A 30 -8.14 11.70 -3.47
N VAL A 31 -7.46 10.55 -3.51
CA VAL A 31 -6.10 10.40 -2.99
C VAL A 31 -5.15 9.99 -4.12
N PHE A 32 -3.98 10.62 -4.18
CA PHE A 32 -2.93 10.29 -5.14
C PHE A 32 -1.79 9.55 -4.47
N LEU A 33 -1.44 8.36 -4.98
CA LEU A 33 -0.33 7.55 -4.48
C LEU A 33 0.94 7.82 -5.30
N THR A 34 1.95 8.42 -4.66
CA THR A 34 3.20 8.85 -5.31
C THR A 34 4.42 8.13 -4.74
N GLY A 35 5.57 8.31 -5.38
CA GLY A 35 6.85 7.73 -4.95
C GLY A 35 7.66 7.20 -6.12
N GLN A 36 8.93 6.90 -5.87
CA GLN A 36 9.86 6.40 -6.90
C GLN A 36 9.43 5.04 -7.45
N SER A 37 9.96 4.67 -8.62
CA SER A 37 9.77 3.31 -9.15
C SER A 37 10.28 2.27 -8.14
N GLY A 38 9.58 1.15 -8.00
CA GLY A 38 9.91 0.11 -7.02
C GLY A 38 9.39 0.35 -5.59
N ALA A 39 8.83 1.52 -5.26
CA ALA A 39 8.34 1.83 -3.91
C ALA A 39 7.07 1.05 -3.46
N GLY A 40 6.64 0.02 -4.18
CA GLY A 40 5.49 -0.80 -3.80
C GLY A 40 4.10 -0.27 -4.20
N LYS A 41 4.00 0.81 -4.99
CA LYS A 41 2.70 1.40 -5.40
C LYS A 41 1.77 0.42 -6.11
N THR A 42 2.24 -0.24 -7.17
CA THR A 42 1.47 -1.27 -7.89
C THR A 42 1.16 -2.47 -7.00
N THR A 43 2.06 -2.80 -6.07
CA THR A 43 1.82 -3.85 -5.08
C THR A 43 0.68 -3.47 -4.15
N LEU A 44 0.60 -2.20 -3.72
CA LEU A 44 -0.49 -1.70 -2.88
C LEU A 44 -1.85 -1.74 -3.58
N PHE A 45 -1.91 -1.41 -4.88
CA PHE A 45 -3.15 -1.48 -5.67
C PHE A 45 -3.62 -2.90 -6.02
N LYS A 46 -2.78 -3.93 -5.84
CA LYS A 46 -3.11 -5.34 -6.14
C LYS A 46 -3.58 -6.12 -4.93
N ILE A 47 -3.75 -5.46 -3.79
CA ILE A 47 -4.25 -6.03 -2.55
C ILE A 47 -5.75 -5.81 -2.50
#